data_AF-A0A9E4WDM4-F1
#
_entry.id   AF-A0A9E4WDM4-F1
#
_cell.length_a   1.000
_cell.length_b   1.000
_cell.length_c   1.000
_cell.angle_alpha   90.00
_cell.angle_beta   90.00
_cell.angle_gamma   90.00
#
_symmetry.space_group_name_H-M   'P 1'
#
loop_
_entity.id
_entity.type
_entity.pdbx_description
1 polymer ?
#
loop_
_entity_poly.entity_id
_entity_poly.type
_entity_poly.pdbx_seq_one_letter_code
_entity_poly.pdbx_strand_id
1 'polypeptide(L)'
;MADTSTDEKKEEKQPERPPGFQPPPLSMKWAKAPTERPPRPKDFGPEGFTLRKADVGSYGWAPDHWPYENDTPRGAWPAPPEMRGLPAPYTIYDKHEVWADSAADLYELAIRERWVPATDISWGSIEPIEEHIEASLDQIFSNISEQQYNSNQILMGWLKDISYGFHEIKLYLSTQVFDQARHVEAFRKRALSNGGGLGVQSPGFMNRTLYAAFKFTELVVYMNIMRGTFTLALCEWGDKLGRSQADRQLFDNTANDLKRHLTYGADHLKHYLRKDDINRGRVAVWLGRAEAMMAADLRRDKPLREAFILALGDTVADGKAKLKELRQAQLQKYLLTLEAATVYNRREELNPSFLDVIENP
;
A
#
# COMPACT_ATOMS: atom_id res chain seq x y z
N MET A 1 -27.54 -73.59 61.04
CA MET A 1 -27.17 -72.47 61.91
C MET A 1 -26.12 -71.67 61.18
N ALA A 2 -26.47 -70.47 60.72
CA ALA A 2 -25.58 -69.46 60.15
C ALA A 2 -26.45 -68.19 60.13
N ASP A 3 -26.59 -67.54 61.27
CA ASP A 3 -25.71 -66.47 61.77
C ASP A 3 -25.66 -65.28 60.80
N THR A 4 -26.55 -64.35 61.10
CA THR A 4 -26.78 -63.07 60.43
C THR A 4 -25.77 -62.06 60.97
N SER A 5 -24.73 -61.77 60.20
CA SER A 5 -23.88 -60.59 60.38
C SER A 5 -24.27 -59.54 59.34
N THR A 6 -24.81 -58.44 59.86
CA THR A 6 -25.14 -57.19 59.17
C THR A 6 -23.87 -56.46 58.75
N ASP A 7 -23.66 -56.31 57.44
CA ASP A 7 -22.73 -55.31 56.89
C ASP A 7 -23.55 -54.17 56.27
N GLU A 8 -23.56 -53.04 56.98
CA GLU A 8 -24.08 -51.75 56.50
C GLU A 8 -23.25 -51.26 55.32
N LYS A 9 -23.80 -51.34 54.10
CA LYS A 9 -23.31 -50.50 52.99
C LYS A 9 -23.87 -49.09 53.18
N LYS A 10 -23.03 -48.18 53.68
CA LYS A 10 -23.21 -46.73 53.57
C LYS A 10 -23.44 -46.37 52.11
N GLU A 11 -24.66 -45.92 51.78
CA GLU A 11 -24.92 -45.18 50.55
C GLU A 11 -24.12 -43.87 50.59
N GLU A 12 -23.04 -43.82 49.82
CA GLU A 12 -22.35 -42.57 49.51
C GLU A 12 -23.32 -41.70 48.70
N LYS A 13 -23.94 -40.72 49.37
CA LYS A 13 -24.72 -39.67 48.70
C LYS A 13 -23.79 -38.93 47.73
N GLN A 14 -24.06 -39.05 46.44
CA GLN A 14 -23.44 -38.19 45.42
C GLN A 14 -23.64 -36.73 45.84
N PRO A 15 -22.59 -35.89 45.81
CA PRO A 15 -22.75 -34.48 46.14
C PRO A 15 -23.73 -33.85 45.15
N GLU A 16 -24.81 -33.24 45.68
CA GLU A 16 -25.78 -32.50 44.88
C GLU A 16 -25.05 -31.47 44.02
N ARG A 17 -25.25 -31.53 42.70
CA ARG A 17 -24.73 -30.49 41.79
C ARG A 17 -25.27 -29.14 42.26
N PRO A 18 -24.43 -28.10 42.41
CA PRO A 18 -24.91 -26.76 42.70
C PRO A 18 -25.96 -26.37 41.64
N PRO A 19 -27.00 -25.59 42.03
CA PRO A 19 -28.14 -25.30 41.17
C PRO A 19 -27.66 -24.91 39.78
N GLY A 20 -28.01 -25.76 38.82
CA GLY A 20 -27.44 -25.74 37.48
C GLY A 20 -27.64 -24.36 36.86
N PHE A 21 -26.55 -23.77 36.37
CA PHE A 21 -26.60 -22.64 35.46
C PHE A 21 -27.60 -22.99 34.34
N GLN A 22 -28.79 -22.41 34.38
CA GLN A 22 -29.72 -22.47 33.27
C GLN A 22 -29.24 -21.41 32.28
N PRO A 23 -28.75 -21.81 31.09
CA PRO A 23 -28.41 -20.81 30.09
C PRO A 23 -29.67 -19.99 29.78
N PRO A 24 -29.52 -18.68 29.55
CA PRO A 24 -30.66 -17.84 29.19
C PRO A 24 -31.39 -18.43 27.97
N PRO A 25 -32.72 -18.28 27.89
CA PRO A 25 -33.50 -18.84 26.80
C PRO A 25 -32.98 -18.36 25.44
N LEU A 26 -32.84 -19.29 24.50
CA LEU A 26 -32.38 -19.01 23.15
C LEU A 26 -33.32 -18.00 22.47
N SER A 27 -32.75 -16.94 21.92
CA SER A 27 -33.48 -15.82 21.35
C SER A 27 -32.92 -15.46 19.98
N MET A 28 -33.79 -15.37 18.97
CA MET A 28 -33.45 -14.93 17.60
C MET A 28 -33.60 -13.41 17.41
N LYS A 29 -33.61 -12.61 18.48
CA LYS A 29 -33.72 -11.15 18.38
C LYS A 29 -32.61 -10.54 17.52
N TRP A 30 -31.41 -11.11 17.55
CA TRP A 30 -30.28 -10.69 16.70
C TRP A 30 -30.58 -10.80 15.20
N ALA A 31 -31.41 -11.75 14.77
CA ALA A 31 -31.79 -11.94 13.37
C ALA A 31 -32.77 -10.87 12.85
N LYS A 32 -33.26 -10.00 13.74
CA LYS A 32 -34.13 -8.85 13.43
C LYS A 32 -33.41 -7.52 13.68
N ALA A 33 -32.10 -7.47 13.42
CA ALA A 33 -31.35 -6.22 13.46
C ALA A 33 -32.03 -5.17 12.56
N PRO A 34 -32.12 -3.89 13.00
CA PRO A 34 -32.76 -2.81 12.24
C PRO A 34 -31.80 -2.28 11.17
N THR A 35 -31.27 -3.17 10.34
CA THR A 35 -30.41 -2.85 9.21
C THR A 35 -31.20 -2.98 7.90
N GLU A 36 -30.74 -2.28 6.87
CA GLU A 36 -31.32 -2.40 5.53
C GLU A 36 -31.20 -3.84 5.00
N ARG A 37 -32.22 -4.30 4.27
CA ARG A 37 -32.21 -5.61 3.59
C ARG A 37 -32.33 -5.40 2.09
N PRO A 38 -31.21 -5.15 1.39
CA PRO A 38 -31.24 -4.90 -0.05
C PRO A 38 -31.72 -6.16 -0.79
N PRO A 39 -32.36 -6.00 -1.96
CA PRO A 39 -32.74 -7.13 -2.79
C PRO A 39 -31.50 -7.90 -3.24
N ARG A 40 -31.66 -9.21 -3.49
CA ARG A 40 -30.58 -10.05 -4.03
C ARG A 40 -30.05 -9.44 -5.34
N PRO A 41 -28.73 -9.23 -5.47
CA PRO A 41 -28.12 -8.79 -6.74
C PRO A 41 -28.42 -9.81 -7.87
N LYS A 42 -28.77 -9.30 -9.06
CA LYS A 42 -29.18 -10.14 -10.20
C LYS A 42 -28.22 -10.09 -11.41
N ASP A 43 -27.44 -9.03 -11.56
CA ASP A 43 -26.54 -8.83 -12.72
C ASP A 43 -25.08 -8.70 -12.29
N PHE A 44 -24.36 -9.81 -12.38
CA PHE A 44 -22.95 -9.88 -11.99
C PHE A 44 -21.99 -9.55 -13.14
N GLY A 45 -22.40 -9.63 -14.40
CA GLY A 45 -21.49 -9.43 -15.53
C GLY A 45 -20.19 -10.27 -15.44
N PRO A 46 -19.17 -9.95 -16.26
CA PRO A 46 -17.89 -10.67 -16.25
C PRO A 46 -17.03 -10.38 -15.00
N GLU A 47 -17.21 -9.21 -14.38
CA GLU A 47 -16.46 -8.79 -13.17
C GLU A 47 -17.01 -9.40 -11.86
N GLY A 48 -18.11 -10.16 -11.92
CA GLY A 48 -18.67 -10.84 -10.76
C GLY A 48 -19.35 -9.90 -9.75
N PHE A 49 -19.30 -10.29 -8.47
CA PHE A 49 -19.92 -9.57 -7.36
C PHE A 49 -18.88 -8.70 -6.65
N THR A 50 -18.61 -7.54 -7.22
CA THR A 50 -17.61 -6.58 -6.70
C THR A 50 -18.09 -5.84 -5.45
N LEU A 51 -17.17 -5.24 -4.70
CA LEU A 51 -17.43 -4.32 -3.59
C LEU A 51 -18.50 -3.28 -3.94
N ARG A 52 -18.36 -2.58 -5.07
CA ARG A 52 -19.34 -1.58 -5.52
C ARG A 52 -20.75 -2.16 -5.68
N LYS A 53 -20.87 -3.42 -6.10
CA LYS A 53 -22.18 -4.09 -6.24
C LYS A 53 -22.74 -4.54 -4.90
N ALA A 54 -21.89 -4.84 -3.93
CA ALA A 54 -22.30 -5.18 -2.56
C ALA A 54 -22.73 -3.93 -1.78
N ASP A 55 -22.09 -2.79 -2.05
CA ASP A 55 -22.27 -1.50 -1.39
C ASP A 55 -23.56 -0.76 -1.84
N VAL A 56 -24.71 -1.39 -1.63
CA VAL A 56 -26.04 -0.83 -1.94
C VAL A 56 -26.60 -0.05 -0.76
N GLY A 57 -27.26 1.08 -1.03
CA GLY A 57 -27.98 1.86 -0.02
C GLY A 57 -27.06 2.35 1.10
N SER A 58 -27.43 2.08 2.35
CA SER A 58 -26.67 2.45 3.54
C SER A 58 -25.30 1.75 3.64
N TYR A 59 -25.11 0.61 2.98
CA TYR A 59 -23.83 -0.11 3.00
C TYR A 59 -22.76 0.58 2.14
N GLY A 60 -23.15 1.28 1.08
CA GLY A 60 -22.24 2.04 0.20
C GLY A 60 -22.01 3.50 0.59
N TRP A 61 -22.70 3.99 1.62
CA TRP A 61 -22.56 5.37 2.06
C TRP A 61 -21.55 5.48 3.21
N ALA A 62 -20.34 5.94 2.90
CA ALA A 62 -19.36 6.31 3.92
C ALA A 62 -19.64 7.73 4.46
N PRO A 63 -19.90 7.89 5.77
CA PRO A 63 -20.13 9.19 6.38
C PRO A 63 -18.86 10.05 6.36
N ASP A 64 -19.02 11.38 6.40
CA ASP A 64 -17.89 12.31 6.48
C ASP A 64 -17.08 12.16 7.78
N HIS A 65 -17.76 11.81 8.87
CA HIS A 65 -17.17 11.48 10.17
C HIS A 65 -17.69 10.13 10.63
N TRP A 66 -16.80 9.20 10.94
CA TRP A 66 -17.16 7.87 11.43
C TRP A 66 -17.56 7.93 12.91
N PRO A 67 -18.80 7.57 13.29
CA PRO A 67 -19.30 7.84 14.65
C PRO A 67 -18.98 6.73 15.66
N TYR A 68 -18.29 5.66 15.27
CA TYR A 68 -18.07 4.50 16.13
C TYR A 68 -16.59 4.32 16.45
N GLU A 69 -16.28 4.30 17.74
CA GLU A 69 -14.93 4.07 18.27
C GLU A 69 -14.58 2.57 18.37
N ASN A 70 -15.27 1.70 17.64
CA ASN A 70 -15.07 0.25 17.67
C ASN A 70 -15.18 -0.35 16.25
N ASP A 71 -15.07 -1.67 16.16
CA ASP A 71 -15.11 -2.40 14.89
C ASP A 71 -16.53 -2.60 14.33
N THR A 72 -17.46 -1.70 14.60
CA THR A 72 -18.82 -1.77 14.04
C THR A 72 -18.72 -1.75 12.51
N PRO A 73 -19.20 -2.77 11.79
CA PRO A 73 -19.12 -2.72 10.33
C PRO A 73 -19.99 -1.63 9.73
N ARG A 74 -19.56 -1.02 8.62
CA ARG A 74 -20.39 -0.02 7.92
C ARG A 74 -21.74 -0.62 7.53
N GLY A 75 -22.82 0.07 7.88
CA GLY A 75 -24.21 -0.39 7.68
C GLY A 75 -24.71 -1.43 8.69
N ALA A 76 -23.86 -1.94 9.58
CA ALA A 76 -24.30 -2.82 10.66
C ALA A 76 -24.92 -2.01 11.81
N TRP A 77 -25.82 -2.66 12.56
CA TRP A 77 -26.37 -2.06 13.78
C TRP A 77 -25.35 -2.16 14.92
N PRO A 78 -24.97 -1.04 15.56
CA PRO A 78 -23.95 -1.07 16.59
C PRO A 78 -24.44 -1.84 17.82
N ALA A 79 -23.50 -2.49 18.52
CA ALA A 79 -23.80 -3.09 19.81
C ALA A 79 -24.32 -2.02 20.81
N PRO A 80 -25.22 -2.40 21.74
CA PRO A 80 -25.64 -1.52 22.83
C PRO A 80 -24.42 -1.00 23.62
N PRO A 81 -24.41 0.26 24.08
CA PRO A 81 -23.25 0.85 24.78
C PRO A 81 -22.70 -0.02 25.91
N GLU A 82 -23.57 -0.65 26.69
CA GLU A 82 -23.23 -1.52 27.82
C GLU A 82 -22.57 -2.85 27.42
N MET A 83 -22.64 -3.23 26.14
CA MET A 83 -22.01 -4.44 25.58
C MET A 83 -20.78 -4.14 24.72
N ARG A 84 -20.41 -2.86 24.55
CA ARG A 84 -19.23 -2.49 23.77
C ARG A 84 -17.96 -2.78 24.57
N GLY A 85 -16.97 -3.36 23.89
CA GLY A 85 -15.62 -3.51 24.44
C GLY A 85 -14.88 -2.18 24.51
N LEU A 86 -13.57 -2.25 24.78
CA LEU A 86 -12.69 -1.09 24.73
C LEU A 86 -12.69 -0.46 23.32
N PRO A 87 -12.50 0.87 23.22
CA PRO A 87 -12.32 1.53 21.94
C PRO A 87 -11.20 0.89 21.11
N ALA A 88 -11.43 0.77 19.81
CA ALA A 88 -10.41 0.40 18.86
C ALA A 88 -9.34 1.51 18.79
N PRO A 89 -8.09 1.17 18.46
CA PRO A 89 -6.97 2.14 18.44
C PRO A 89 -6.98 3.04 17.19
N TYR A 90 -8.17 3.39 16.67
CA TYR A 90 -8.32 4.28 15.54
C TYR A 90 -7.96 5.71 15.93
N THR A 91 -7.32 6.42 15.01
CA THR A 91 -6.98 7.85 15.16
C THR A 91 -7.49 8.69 14.00
N ILE A 92 -7.92 8.06 12.90
CA ILE A 92 -8.53 8.72 11.75
C ILE A 92 -10.02 8.36 11.70
N TYR A 93 -10.86 9.35 11.98
CA TYR A 93 -12.32 9.24 11.94
C TYR A 93 -12.94 10.06 10.80
N ASP A 94 -12.21 11.02 10.23
CA ASP A 94 -12.73 11.88 9.19
C ASP A 94 -12.40 11.34 7.80
N LYS A 95 -13.44 11.19 6.96
CA LYS A 95 -13.35 10.66 5.60
C LYS A 95 -12.32 11.39 4.76
N HIS A 96 -12.29 12.72 4.86
CA HIS A 96 -11.42 13.56 4.05
C HIS A 96 -9.92 13.26 4.25
N GLU A 97 -9.52 12.67 5.38
CA GLU A 97 -8.12 12.34 5.67
C GLU A 97 -7.61 11.12 4.89
N VAL A 98 -8.48 10.25 4.35
CA VAL A 98 -8.08 8.95 3.75
C VAL A 98 -8.81 8.58 2.45
N TRP A 99 -9.92 9.26 2.13
CA TRP A 99 -10.83 8.81 1.09
C TRP A 99 -10.29 8.93 -0.33
N ALA A 100 -10.65 7.97 -1.18
CA ALA A 100 -10.53 7.99 -2.63
C ALA A 100 -11.76 7.29 -3.23
N ASP A 101 -12.45 7.91 -4.18
CA ASP A 101 -13.66 7.38 -4.82
C ASP A 101 -13.40 6.13 -5.68
N SER A 102 -12.14 5.96 -6.09
CA SER A 102 -11.64 4.84 -6.89
C SER A 102 -11.27 3.59 -6.07
N ALA A 103 -11.22 3.67 -4.73
CA ALA A 103 -10.63 2.62 -3.89
C ALA A 103 -11.27 1.23 -4.07
N ALA A 104 -12.60 1.17 -4.14
CA ALA A 104 -13.31 -0.10 -4.33
C ALA A 104 -12.96 -0.76 -5.68
N ASP A 105 -12.85 0.01 -6.77
CA ASP A 105 -12.47 -0.54 -8.08
C ASP A 105 -11.00 -0.94 -8.12
N LEU A 106 -10.14 -0.13 -7.51
CA LEU A 106 -8.71 -0.40 -7.46
C LEU A 106 -8.42 -1.66 -6.65
N TYR A 107 -9.20 -1.96 -5.61
CA TYR A 107 -9.12 -3.23 -4.89
C TYR A 107 -9.42 -4.41 -5.82
N GLU A 108 -10.57 -4.41 -6.50
CA GLU A 108 -10.96 -5.51 -7.39
C GLU A 108 -9.95 -5.71 -8.52
N LEU A 109 -9.46 -4.59 -9.08
CA LEU A 109 -8.42 -4.61 -10.09
C LEU A 109 -7.13 -5.23 -9.56
N ALA A 110 -6.70 -4.87 -8.34
CA ALA A 110 -5.49 -5.40 -7.73
C ALA A 110 -5.58 -6.90 -7.42
N ILE A 111 -6.75 -7.39 -7.00
CA ILE A 111 -6.97 -8.83 -6.79
C ILE A 111 -6.84 -9.60 -8.12
N ARG A 112 -7.41 -9.07 -9.20
CA ARG A 112 -7.41 -9.69 -10.52
C ARG A 112 -6.04 -9.70 -11.18
N GLU A 113 -5.27 -8.63 -11.04
CA GLU A 113 -3.97 -8.43 -11.69
C GLU A 113 -2.78 -8.99 -10.88
N ARG A 114 -3.06 -9.75 -9.81
CA ARG A 114 -2.02 -10.33 -8.97
C ARG A 114 -1.14 -11.31 -9.76
N TRP A 115 0.17 -11.18 -9.56
CA TRP A 115 1.23 -12.03 -10.10
C TRP A 115 2.08 -12.66 -8.99
N VAL A 116 2.70 -13.80 -9.25
CA VAL A 116 3.49 -14.58 -8.30
C VAL A 116 4.96 -14.54 -8.71
N PRO A 117 5.84 -13.83 -7.97
CA PRO A 117 7.25 -13.70 -8.35
C PRO A 117 7.95 -15.05 -8.57
N ALA A 118 7.62 -16.08 -7.79
CA ALA A 118 8.29 -17.38 -7.88
C ALA A 118 7.98 -18.16 -9.17
N THR A 119 6.80 -18.00 -9.76
CA THR A 119 6.32 -18.86 -10.87
C THR A 119 6.03 -18.11 -12.15
N ASP A 120 5.69 -16.81 -12.07
CA ASP A 120 5.24 -16.04 -13.22
C ASP A 120 6.40 -15.27 -13.89
N ILE A 121 7.53 -15.14 -13.19
CA ILE A 121 8.75 -14.53 -13.70
C ILE A 121 9.64 -15.62 -14.31
N SER A 122 10.13 -15.35 -15.51
CA SER A 122 10.95 -16.27 -16.31
C SER A 122 12.39 -16.30 -15.82
N TRP A 123 12.63 -16.68 -14.56
CA TRP A 123 13.96 -16.66 -13.94
C TRP A 123 15.04 -17.40 -14.75
N GLY A 124 14.67 -18.50 -15.42
CA GLY A 124 15.59 -19.24 -16.29
C GLY A 124 16.01 -18.53 -17.59
N SER A 125 15.49 -17.33 -17.86
CA SER A 125 15.93 -16.47 -18.98
C SER A 125 17.13 -15.58 -18.64
N ILE A 126 17.59 -15.62 -17.39
CA ILE A 126 18.73 -14.83 -16.92
C ILE A 126 20.01 -15.59 -17.29
N GLU A 127 20.81 -14.96 -18.15
CA GLU A 127 22.10 -15.48 -18.59
C GLU A 127 23.24 -14.63 -17.99
N PRO A 128 24.45 -15.19 -17.87
CA PRO A 128 25.62 -14.41 -17.45
C PRO A 128 25.83 -13.20 -18.37
N ILE A 129 26.01 -12.03 -17.75
CA ILE A 129 26.36 -10.78 -18.42
C ILE A 129 27.69 -10.26 -17.89
N GLU A 130 28.19 -9.17 -18.47
CA GLU A 130 29.42 -8.53 -17.99
C GLU A 130 29.30 -8.14 -16.51
N GLU A 131 30.32 -8.47 -15.71
CA GLU A 131 30.31 -8.34 -14.24
C GLU A 131 29.90 -6.93 -13.77
N HIS A 132 30.42 -5.89 -14.42
CA HIS A 132 30.12 -4.51 -14.06
C HIS A 132 28.67 -4.11 -14.37
N ILE A 133 28.03 -4.74 -15.37
CA ILE A 133 26.61 -4.54 -15.68
C ILE A 133 25.76 -5.29 -14.66
N GLU A 134 26.11 -6.53 -14.31
CA GLU A 134 25.40 -7.30 -13.29
C GLU A 134 25.44 -6.58 -11.93
N ALA A 135 26.62 -6.14 -11.47
CA ALA A 135 26.77 -5.37 -10.23
C ALA A 135 25.97 -4.05 -10.25
N SER A 136 25.81 -3.44 -11.43
CA SER A 136 24.99 -2.24 -11.59
C SER A 136 23.50 -2.53 -11.48
N LEU A 137 23.02 -3.60 -12.12
CA LEU A 137 21.64 -4.05 -11.98
C LEU A 137 21.32 -4.46 -10.54
N ASP A 138 22.23 -5.18 -9.90
CA ASP A 138 22.13 -5.57 -8.50
C ASP A 138 21.95 -4.36 -7.58
N GLN A 139 22.74 -3.29 -7.80
CA GLN A 139 22.61 -2.04 -7.04
C GLN A 139 21.26 -1.36 -7.27
N ILE A 140 20.75 -1.35 -8.51
CA ILE A 140 19.44 -0.78 -8.86
C ILE A 140 18.32 -1.59 -8.21
N PHE A 141 18.33 -2.92 -8.36
CA PHE A 141 17.32 -3.81 -7.80
C PHE A 141 17.35 -3.84 -6.27
N SER A 142 18.53 -3.79 -5.66
CA SER A 142 18.68 -3.63 -4.21
C SER A 142 18.05 -2.33 -3.73
N ASN A 143 18.29 -1.22 -4.43
CA ASN A 143 17.68 0.05 -4.11
C ASN A 143 16.15 -0.02 -4.21
N ILE A 144 15.59 -0.56 -5.31
CA ILE A 144 14.14 -0.71 -5.44
C ILE A 144 13.58 -1.57 -4.30
N SER A 145 14.19 -2.72 -4.01
CA SER A 145 13.77 -3.58 -2.90
C SER A 145 13.78 -2.85 -1.54
N GLU A 146 14.82 -2.05 -1.25
CA GLU A 146 14.92 -1.25 -0.03
C GLU A 146 13.77 -0.24 0.06
N GLN A 147 13.53 0.51 -1.02
CA GLN A 147 12.49 1.53 -1.07
C GLN A 147 11.10 0.94 -0.83
N GLN A 148 10.80 -0.20 -1.46
CA GLN A 148 9.51 -0.86 -1.32
C GLN A 148 9.29 -1.37 0.11
N TYR A 149 10.33 -1.90 0.76
CA TYR A 149 10.26 -2.36 2.14
C TYR A 149 9.94 -1.21 3.10
N ASN A 150 10.68 -0.10 2.97
CA ASN A 150 10.51 1.07 3.84
C ASN A 150 9.12 1.70 3.69
N SER A 151 8.63 1.85 2.45
CA SER A 151 7.28 2.34 2.20
C SER A 151 6.20 1.41 2.77
N ASN A 152 6.36 0.10 2.57
CA ASN A 152 5.40 -0.90 3.02
C ASN A 152 5.24 -0.89 4.55
N GLN A 153 6.34 -0.86 5.28
CA GLN A 153 6.34 -0.87 6.75
C GLN A 153 5.49 0.27 7.34
N ILE A 154 5.62 1.49 6.78
CA ILE A 154 4.87 2.65 7.28
C ILE A 154 3.40 2.55 6.91
N LEU A 155 3.08 2.16 5.67
CA LEU A 155 1.70 2.02 5.25
C LEU A 155 0.95 0.99 6.11
N MET A 156 1.58 -0.14 6.43
CA MET A 156 1.02 -1.14 7.36
C MET A 156 0.68 -0.54 8.73
N GLY A 157 1.52 0.38 9.23
CA GLY A 157 1.28 1.09 10.48
C GLY A 157 0.00 1.91 10.45
N TRP A 158 -0.26 2.64 9.35
CA TRP A 158 -1.44 3.49 9.22
C TRP A 158 -2.75 2.71 9.03
N LEU A 159 -2.73 1.47 8.52
CA LEU A 159 -3.95 0.67 8.38
C LEU A 159 -4.71 0.47 9.70
N LYS A 160 -4.00 0.41 10.83
CA LYS A 160 -4.62 0.29 12.16
C LYS A 160 -5.28 1.59 12.62
N ASP A 161 -4.83 2.73 12.10
CA ASP A 161 -5.27 4.07 12.51
C ASP A 161 -6.57 4.49 11.80
N ILE A 162 -6.84 3.90 10.63
CA ILE A 162 -8.03 4.15 9.83
C ILE A 162 -9.25 3.44 10.44
N SER A 163 -10.28 4.22 10.76
CA SER A 163 -11.58 3.73 11.23
C SER A 163 -12.19 2.67 10.31
N TYR A 164 -12.90 1.70 10.89
CA TYR A 164 -13.53 0.60 10.15
C TYR A 164 -14.43 1.09 9.00
N GLY A 165 -15.17 2.18 9.22
CA GLY A 165 -16.15 2.70 8.27
C GLY A 165 -15.62 3.01 6.86
N PHE A 166 -14.30 3.17 6.71
CA PHE A 166 -13.63 3.39 5.43
C PHE A 166 -13.05 2.07 4.89
N HIS A 167 -13.85 1.01 4.87
CA HIS A 167 -13.35 -0.33 4.62
C HIS A 167 -12.79 -0.50 3.21
N GLU A 168 -13.37 0.10 2.17
CA GLU A 168 -12.79 0.07 0.82
C GLU A 168 -11.38 0.65 0.77
N ILE A 169 -11.11 1.70 1.57
CA ILE A 169 -9.79 2.28 1.71
C ILE A 169 -8.84 1.26 2.32
N LYS A 170 -9.22 0.63 3.45
CA LYS A 170 -8.38 -0.38 4.10
C LYS A 170 -8.14 -1.60 3.22
N LEU A 171 -9.15 -2.05 2.48
CA LEU A 171 -9.06 -3.18 1.56
C LEU A 171 -8.07 -2.88 0.43
N TYR A 172 -8.20 -1.73 -0.24
CA TYR A 172 -7.27 -1.34 -1.29
C TYR A 172 -5.84 -1.09 -0.76
N LEU A 173 -5.68 -0.40 0.36
CA LEU A 173 -4.35 -0.17 0.92
C LEU A 173 -3.69 -1.49 1.36
N SER A 174 -4.47 -2.50 1.74
CA SER A 174 -3.96 -3.85 2.01
C SER A 174 -3.43 -4.53 0.73
N THR A 175 -4.06 -4.29 -0.43
CA THR A 175 -3.50 -4.78 -1.71
C THR A 175 -2.23 -4.03 -2.08
N GLN A 176 -2.16 -2.71 -1.83
CA GLN A 176 -0.91 -1.96 -2.02
C GLN A 176 0.22 -2.49 -1.12
N VAL A 177 -0.06 -2.79 0.15
CA VAL A 177 0.88 -3.46 1.08
C VAL A 177 1.37 -4.79 0.49
N PHE A 178 0.45 -5.58 -0.07
CA PHE A 178 0.79 -6.87 -0.67
C PHE A 178 1.61 -6.74 -1.96
N ASP A 179 1.31 -5.75 -2.81
CA ASP A 179 2.10 -5.40 -4.00
C ASP A 179 3.52 -5.05 -3.60
N GLN A 180 3.69 -4.15 -2.63
CA GLN A 180 5.02 -3.72 -2.17
C GLN A 180 5.80 -4.88 -1.53
N ALA A 181 5.16 -5.75 -0.76
CA ALA A 181 5.80 -6.96 -0.24
C ALA A 181 6.34 -7.86 -1.36
N ARG A 182 5.57 -8.03 -2.45
CA ARG A 182 6.02 -8.77 -3.64
C ARG A 182 7.15 -8.06 -4.37
N HIS A 183 7.13 -6.73 -4.45
CA HIS A 183 8.24 -5.97 -5.04
C HIS A 183 9.54 -6.17 -4.25
N VAL A 184 9.49 -6.16 -2.92
CA VAL A 184 10.67 -6.47 -2.07
C VAL A 184 11.22 -7.85 -2.42
N GLU A 185 10.38 -8.87 -2.43
CA GLU A 185 10.78 -10.24 -2.75
C GLU A 185 11.38 -10.34 -4.16
N ALA A 186 10.70 -9.81 -5.16
CA ALA A 186 11.02 -10.01 -6.56
C ALA A 186 12.33 -9.31 -6.96
N PHE A 187 12.51 -8.04 -6.59
CA PHE A 187 13.75 -7.32 -6.90
C PHE A 187 14.94 -7.85 -6.09
N ARG A 188 14.73 -8.28 -4.84
CA ARG A 188 15.76 -8.97 -4.06
C ARG A 188 16.18 -10.29 -4.71
N LYS A 189 15.23 -11.10 -5.18
CA LYS A 189 15.53 -12.34 -5.91
C LYS A 189 16.35 -12.06 -7.17
N ARG A 190 15.98 -11.03 -7.93
CA ARG A 190 16.73 -10.68 -9.14
C ARG A 190 18.18 -10.32 -8.82
N ALA A 191 18.42 -9.48 -7.81
CA ALA A 191 19.78 -9.10 -7.40
C ALA A 191 20.65 -10.28 -6.89
N LEU A 192 20.10 -11.48 -6.73
CA LEU A 192 20.79 -12.68 -6.24
C LEU A 192 20.81 -13.82 -7.27
N SER A 193 20.27 -13.58 -8.48
CA SER A 193 19.93 -14.67 -9.41
C SER A 193 21.01 -15.00 -10.45
N ASN A 194 21.96 -14.09 -10.71
CA ASN A 194 22.97 -14.26 -11.77
C ASN A 194 24.41 -14.32 -11.23
N GLY A 195 24.60 -14.85 -10.00
CA GLY A 195 25.90 -14.83 -9.32
C GLY A 195 26.30 -13.47 -8.73
N GLY A 196 25.39 -12.49 -8.81
CA GLY A 196 25.49 -11.16 -8.21
C GLY A 196 25.26 -11.13 -6.70
N GLY A 197 25.08 -9.93 -6.15
CA GLY A 197 24.91 -9.70 -4.72
C GLY A 197 24.24 -8.37 -4.39
N LEU A 198 23.67 -8.25 -3.18
CA LEU A 198 23.01 -7.01 -2.78
C LEU A 198 23.97 -5.83 -2.76
N GLY A 199 23.50 -4.69 -3.27
CA GLY A 199 24.23 -3.44 -3.31
C GLY A 199 24.24 -2.69 -1.97
N VAL A 200 24.73 -1.45 -2.02
CA VAL A 200 24.82 -0.53 -0.89
C VAL A 200 23.46 0.14 -0.64
N GLN A 201 23.13 0.33 0.63
CA GLN A 201 21.92 1.05 1.05
C GLN A 201 21.91 2.51 0.56
N SER A 202 20.73 3.01 0.21
CA SER A 202 20.51 4.43 -0.08
C SER A 202 20.83 5.34 1.14
N PRO A 203 21.16 6.63 0.92
CA PRO A 203 21.37 7.60 2.03
C PRO A 203 20.15 7.75 2.97
N GLY A 204 18.94 7.51 2.47
CA GLY A 204 17.73 7.35 3.29
C GLY A 204 17.03 8.64 3.70
N PHE A 205 17.29 9.79 3.07
CA PHE A 205 16.59 11.04 3.35
C PHE A 205 15.09 10.94 3.06
N MET A 206 14.70 10.38 1.90
CA MET A 206 13.28 10.13 1.60
C MET A 206 12.68 9.03 2.47
N ASN A 207 13.47 8.03 2.86
CA ASN A 207 13.00 6.99 3.78
C ASN A 207 12.62 7.63 5.12
N ARG A 208 13.49 8.50 5.67
CA ARG A 208 13.21 9.20 6.91
C ARG A 208 12.03 10.17 6.80
N THR A 209 11.84 10.77 5.61
CA THR A 209 10.70 11.65 5.33
C THR A 209 9.37 10.90 5.37
N LEU A 210 9.31 9.69 4.79
CA LEU A 210 8.14 8.81 4.92
C LEU A 210 7.84 8.48 6.39
N TYR A 211 8.89 8.19 7.17
CA TYR A 211 8.75 7.79 8.58
C TYR A 211 8.28 8.94 9.46
N ALA A 212 8.54 10.17 9.03
CA ALA A 212 8.18 11.39 9.74
C ALA A 212 6.84 11.98 9.27
N ALA A 213 6.07 11.29 8.43
CA ALA A 213 4.74 11.76 8.03
C ALA A 213 3.82 11.80 9.26
N PHE A 214 3.26 12.98 9.57
CA PHE A 214 2.37 13.19 10.70
C PHE A 214 0.89 13.06 10.32
N LYS A 215 0.60 13.08 9.02
CA LYS A 215 -0.74 12.95 8.45
C LYS A 215 -0.75 11.89 7.36
N PHE A 216 -1.87 11.18 7.23
CA PHE A 216 -2.00 10.16 6.20
C PHE A 216 -1.85 10.76 4.78
N THR A 217 -2.49 11.89 4.50
CA THR A 217 -2.32 12.58 3.21
C THR A 217 -0.88 13.02 2.95
N GLU A 218 -0.14 13.41 3.99
CA GLU A 218 1.29 13.71 3.88
C GLU A 218 2.09 12.45 3.46
N LEU A 219 1.79 11.29 4.05
CA LEU A 219 2.36 10.01 3.63
C LEU A 219 2.04 9.71 2.16
N VAL A 220 0.79 9.91 1.72
CA VAL A 220 0.37 9.68 0.33
C VAL A 220 1.15 10.57 -0.64
N VAL A 221 1.39 11.84 -0.29
CA VAL A 221 2.23 12.75 -1.09
C VAL A 221 3.66 12.20 -1.23
N TYR A 222 4.26 11.71 -0.15
CA TYR A 222 5.63 11.18 -0.20
C TYR A 222 5.72 9.83 -0.93
N MET A 223 4.76 8.94 -0.69
CA MET A 223 4.80 7.55 -1.15
C MET A 223 4.20 7.38 -2.54
N ASN A 224 2.93 7.75 -2.73
CA ASN A 224 2.19 7.49 -3.96
C ASN A 224 2.48 8.53 -5.03
N ILE A 225 2.72 9.79 -4.65
CA ILE A 225 3.02 10.87 -5.59
C ILE A 225 4.53 10.97 -5.85
N MET A 226 5.34 11.34 -4.85
CA MET A 226 6.76 11.62 -5.08
C MET A 226 7.56 10.37 -5.44
N ARG A 227 7.59 9.37 -4.55
CA ARG A 227 8.35 8.13 -4.79
C ARG A 227 7.72 7.27 -5.88
N GLY A 228 6.40 7.08 -5.82
CA GLY A 228 5.67 6.24 -6.77
C GLY A 228 5.88 6.65 -8.23
N THR A 229 5.84 7.96 -8.53
CA THR A 229 6.07 8.44 -9.91
C THR A 229 7.49 8.19 -10.39
N PHE A 230 8.48 8.32 -9.50
CA PHE A 230 9.88 8.03 -9.79
C PHE A 230 10.12 6.55 -10.08
N THR A 231 9.55 5.67 -9.26
CA THR A 231 9.63 4.23 -9.48
C THR A 231 8.86 3.81 -10.73
N LEU A 232 7.66 4.35 -10.97
CA LEU A 232 6.87 4.02 -12.16
C LEU A 232 7.60 4.39 -13.45
N ALA A 233 8.14 5.61 -13.53
CA ALA A 233 8.88 6.02 -14.72
C ALA A 233 10.16 5.19 -14.94
N LEU A 234 10.79 4.68 -13.87
CA LEU A 234 11.88 3.72 -13.97
C LEU A 234 11.39 2.37 -14.50
N CYS A 235 10.26 1.86 -14.02
CA CYS A 235 9.69 0.60 -14.51
C CYS A 235 9.22 0.70 -15.96
N GLU A 236 8.65 1.84 -16.39
CA GLU A 236 8.33 2.11 -17.79
C GLU A 236 9.58 2.20 -18.69
N TRP A 237 10.77 2.35 -18.09
CA TRP A 237 12.07 2.24 -18.76
C TRP A 237 12.67 0.83 -18.73
N GLY A 238 11.87 -0.17 -18.32
CA GLY A 238 12.32 -1.55 -18.15
C GLY A 238 12.97 -2.15 -19.40
N ASP A 239 12.53 -1.80 -20.59
CA ASP A 239 13.14 -2.26 -21.85
C ASP A 239 14.57 -1.76 -22.07
N LYS A 240 14.92 -0.58 -21.51
CA LYS A 240 16.27 0.00 -21.61
C LYS A 240 17.23 -0.58 -20.59
N LEU A 241 16.73 -1.09 -19.46
CA LEU A 241 17.53 -1.63 -18.36
C LEU A 241 17.58 -3.17 -18.35
N GLY A 242 16.48 -3.81 -18.69
CA GLY A 242 16.30 -5.26 -18.59
C GLY A 242 17.18 -6.02 -19.57
N ARG A 243 17.95 -6.96 -19.04
CA ARG A 243 18.89 -7.80 -19.81
C ARG A 243 18.34 -9.20 -20.08
N SER A 244 17.23 -9.55 -19.43
CA SER A 244 16.53 -10.82 -19.59
C SER A 244 15.02 -10.60 -19.75
N GLN A 245 14.29 -11.67 -20.10
CA GLN A 245 12.83 -11.65 -20.05
C GLN A 245 12.33 -11.47 -18.61
N ALA A 246 13.04 -12.05 -17.63
CA ALA A 246 12.73 -11.87 -16.21
C ALA A 246 12.74 -10.39 -15.82
N ASP A 247 13.77 -9.63 -16.21
CA ASP A 247 13.87 -8.21 -15.88
C ASP A 247 12.70 -7.41 -16.43
N ARG A 248 12.34 -7.62 -17.69
CA ARG A 248 11.22 -6.91 -18.34
C ARG A 248 9.89 -7.25 -17.66
N GLN A 249 9.65 -8.53 -17.36
CA GLN A 249 8.45 -8.95 -16.63
C GLN A 249 8.37 -8.32 -15.23
N LEU A 250 9.49 -8.21 -14.50
CA LEU A 250 9.53 -7.54 -13.20
C LEU A 250 9.14 -6.07 -13.33
N PHE A 251 9.73 -5.35 -14.30
CA PHE A 251 9.41 -3.95 -14.53
C PHE A 251 7.96 -3.76 -14.97
N ASP A 252 7.44 -4.56 -15.91
CA ASP A 252 6.07 -4.45 -16.41
C ASP A 252 5.03 -4.72 -15.31
N ASN A 253 5.21 -5.81 -14.56
CA ASN A 253 4.31 -6.18 -13.49
C ASN A 253 4.30 -5.12 -12.38
N THR A 254 5.48 -4.64 -11.97
CA THR A 254 5.59 -3.54 -10.99
C THR A 254 5.01 -2.23 -11.54
N ALA A 255 5.16 -1.92 -12.82
CA ALA A 255 4.56 -0.74 -13.43
C ALA A 255 3.02 -0.80 -13.37
N ASN A 256 2.43 -1.97 -13.61
CA ASN A 256 0.98 -2.16 -13.49
C ASN A 256 0.49 -1.95 -12.04
N ASP A 257 1.22 -2.48 -11.06
CA ASP A 257 0.93 -2.26 -9.65
C ASP A 257 1.02 -0.77 -9.27
N LEU A 258 2.10 -0.08 -9.68
CA LEU A 258 2.32 1.33 -9.39
C LEU A 258 1.30 2.27 -10.05
N LYS A 259 0.78 1.94 -11.24
CA LYS A 259 -0.30 2.72 -11.87
C LYS A 259 -1.54 2.77 -10.97
N ARG A 260 -1.88 1.67 -10.28
CA ARG A 260 -2.98 1.65 -9.30
C ARG A 260 -2.63 2.52 -8.09
N HIS A 261 -1.39 2.40 -7.58
CA HIS A 261 -0.92 3.20 -6.43
C HIS A 261 -0.99 4.71 -6.70
N LEU A 262 -0.59 5.16 -7.89
CA LEU A 262 -0.69 6.55 -8.31
C LEU A 262 -2.13 6.99 -8.50
N THR A 263 -2.98 6.13 -9.07
CA THR A 263 -4.42 6.44 -9.25
C THR A 263 -5.07 6.73 -7.90
N TYR A 264 -4.85 5.89 -6.90
CA TYR A 264 -5.30 6.15 -5.54
C TYR A 264 -4.73 7.46 -4.98
N GLY A 265 -3.42 7.67 -5.12
CA GLY A 265 -2.76 8.87 -4.61
C GLY A 265 -3.34 10.16 -5.20
N ALA A 266 -3.58 10.17 -6.51
CA ALA A 266 -4.12 11.34 -7.20
C ALA A 266 -5.58 11.60 -6.82
N ASP A 267 -6.40 10.55 -6.77
CA ASP A 267 -7.81 10.64 -6.38
C ASP A 267 -7.98 11.04 -4.91
N HIS A 268 -7.14 10.49 -4.02
CA HIS A 268 -7.09 10.90 -2.61
C HIS A 268 -6.73 12.38 -2.47
N LEU A 269 -5.68 12.83 -3.14
CA LEU A 269 -5.23 14.22 -3.06
C LEU A 269 -6.31 15.17 -3.60
N LYS A 270 -6.97 14.80 -4.69
CA LYS A 270 -8.11 15.54 -5.25
C LYS A 270 -9.27 15.63 -4.25
N HIS A 271 -9.60 14.55 -3.54
CA HIS A 271 -10.62 14.55 -2.50
C HIS A 271 -10.22 15.48 -1.34
N TYR A 272 -8.99 15.36 -0.83
CA TYR A 272 -8.48 16.18 0.27
C TYR A 272 -8.47 17.69 -0.08
N LEU A 273 -8.06 18.05 -1.30
CA LEU A 273 -8.00 19.43 -1.76
C LEU A 273 -9.38 20.08 -1.94
N ARG A 274 -10.43 19.29 -2.20
CA ARG A 274 -11.81 19.80 -2.31
C ARG A 274 -12.44 20.16 -0.97
N LYS A 275 -11.88 19.68 0.15
CA LYS A 275 -12.48 19.86 1.48
C LYS A 275 -12.34 21.30 2.00
N ASP A 276 -11.16 21.89 1.84
CA ASP A 276 -10.83 23.22 2.38
C ASP A 276 -9.68 23.84 1.58
N ASP A 277 -9.78 25.11 1.23
CA ASP A 277 -8.76 25.84 0.48
C ASP A 277 -7.40 25.88 1.21
N ILE A 278 -7.39 25.84 2.55
CA ILE A 278 -6.15 25.79 3.34
C ILE A 278 -5.30 24.55 3.01
N ASN A 279 -5.93 23.48 2.52
CA ASN A 279 -5.24 22.25 2.18
C ASN A 279 -4.26 22.42 1.02
N ARG A 280 -4.48 23.39 0.12
CA ARG A 280 -3.51 23.71 -0.94
C ARG A 280 -2.16 24.13 -0.37
N GLY A 281 -2.17 25.02 0.63
CA GLY A 281 -0.96 25.45 1.32
C GLY A 281 -0.24 24.30 2.02
N ARG A 282 -1.00 23.41 2.69
CA ARG A 282 -0.43 22.23 3.35
C ARG A 282 0.24 21.28 2.36
N VAL A 283 -0.45 20.98 1.25
CA VAL A 283 0.08 20.10 0.18
C VAL A 283 1.31 20.71 -0.47
N ALA A 284 1.33 22.02 -0.74
CA ALA A 284 2.50 22.70 -1.28
C ALA A 284 3.73 22.58 -0.36
N VAL A 285 3.54 22.69 0.96
CA VAL A 285 4.62 22.47 1.95
C VAL A 285 5.13 21.03 1.92
N TRP A 286 4.23 20.05 1.86
CA TRP A 286 4.63 18.63 1.77
C TRP A 286 5.37 18.34 0.46
N LEU A 287 4.86 18.81 -0.69
CA LEU A 287 5.54 18.65 -1.98
C LEU A 287 6.94 19.27 -1.96
N GLY A 288 7.08 20.49 -1.42
CA GLY A 288 8.39 21.15 -1.31
C GLY A 288 9.38 20.36 -0.44
N ARG A 289 8.90 19.75 0.66
CA ARG A 289 9.73 18.84 1.48
C ARG A 289 10.09 17.57 0.73
N ALA A 290 9.13 16.94 0.05
CA ALA A 290 9.34 15.72 -0.72
C ALA A 290 10.40 15.92 -1.81
N GLU A 291 10.29 17.02 -2.56
CA GLU A 291 11.24 17.40 -3.60
C GLU A 291 12.64 17.65 -3.02
N ALA A 292 12.75 18.40 -1.91
CA ALA A 292 14.03 18.66 -1.25
C ALA A 292 14.72 17.36 -0.76
N MET A 293 13.95 16.44 -0.19
CA MET A 293 14.48 15.20 0.38
C MET A 293 14.81 14.19 -0.72
N MET A 294 14.02 14.13 -1.80
CA MET A 294 14.37 13.34 -2.99
C MET A 294 15.65 13.87 -3.62
N ALA A 295 15.78 15.20 -3.75
CA ALA A 295 17.02 15.81 -4.23
C ALA A 295 18.22 15.46 -3.36
N ALA A 296 18.03 15.40 -2.04
CA ALA A 296 19.09 15.03 -1.11
C ALA A 296 19.57 13.59 -1.30
N ASP A 297 18.65 12.64 -1.51
CA ASP A 297 18.97 11.25 -1.84
C ASP A 297 19.68 11.16 -3.20
N LEU A 298 19.07 11.67 -4.26
CA LEU A 298 19.61 11.58 -5.63
C LEU A 298 21.02 12.18 -5.74
N ARG A 299 21.30 13.28 -5.02
CA ARG A 299 22.61 13.93 -5.02
C ARG A 299 23.69 13.12 -4.29
N ARG A 300 23.31 12.41 -3.22
CA ARG A 300 24.25 11.73 -2.30
C ARG A 300 24.42 10.25 -2.59
N ASP A 301 23.48 9.63 -3.29
CA ASP A 301 23.51 8.23 -3.67
C ASP A 301 24.44 7.99 -4.87
N LYS A 302 25.76 8.08 -4.61
CA LYS A 302 26.79 7.82 -5.63
C LYS A 302 26.69 6.40 -6.20
N PRO A 303 26.56 5.33 -5.38
CA PRO A 303 26.46 3.97 -5.91
C PRO A 303 25.30 3.80 -6.89
N LEU A 304 24.09 4.28 -6.54
CA LEU A 304 22.95 4.17 -7.43
C LEU A 304 23.13 4.96 -8.73
N ARG A 305 23.71 6.16 -8.65
CA ARG A 305 23.99 6.97 -9.85
C ARG A 305 24.97 6.28 -10.78
N GLU A 306 26.08 5.78 -10.25
CA GLU A 306 27.10 5.08 -11.04
C GLU A 306 26.52 3.80 -11.66
N ALA A 307 25.72 3.07 -10.90
CA ALA A 307 24.99 1.90 -11.39
C ALA A 307 24.05 2.25 -12.56
N PHE A 308 23.28 3.35 -12.49
CA PHE A 308 22.48 3.76 -13.63
C PHE A 308 23.31 4.14 -14.86
N ILE A 309 24.43 4.85 -14.68
CA ILE A 309 25.30 5.25 -15.79
C ILE A 309 25.82 4.00 -16.51
N LEU A 310 26.33 3.01 -15.77
CA LEU A 310 26.86 1.77 -16.31
C LEU A 310 25.76 0.87 -16.91
N ALA A 311 24.61 0.76 -16.25
CA ALA A 311 23.52 -0.09 -16.73
C ALA A 311 22.82 0.46 -17.98
N LEU A 312 22.80 1.79 -18.18
CA LEU A 312 22.10 2.42 -19.30
C LEU A 312 22.99 2.63 -20.53
N GLY A 313 24.29 2.90 -20.36
CA GLY A 313 25.14 3.37 -21.45
C GLY A 313 26.38 2.54 -21.71
N ASP A 314 26.81 2.52 -22.97
CA ASP A 314 28.02 1.81 -23.41
C ASP A 314 29.30 2.61 -23.08
N THR A 315 29.13 3.91 -22.81
CA THR A 315 30.19 4.81 -22.32
C THR A 315 29.65 5.67 -21.18
N VAL A 316 30.54 6.22 -20.36
CA VAL A 316 30.15 7.14 -19.27
C VAL A 316 29.36 8.35 -19.79
N ALA A 317 29.72 8.89 -20.96
CA ALA A 317 29.02 10.03 -21.54
C ALA A 317 27.59 9.66 -21.97
N ASP A 318 27.42 8.51 -22.63
CA ASP A 318 26.12 7.97 -23.02
C ASP A 318 25.25 7.63 -21.79
N GLY A 319 25.83 6.96 -20.79
CA GLY A 319 25.13 6.62 -19.55
C GLY A 319 24.63 7.85 -18.78
N LYS A 320 25.44 8.92 -18.73
CA LYS A 320 25.01 10.22 -18.16
C LYS A 320 23.87 10.86 -18.95
N ALA A 321 23.92 10.81 -20.28
CA ALA A 321 22.85 11.34 -21.13
C ALA A 321 21.54 10.58 -20.90
N LYS A 322 21.58 9.24 -20.91
CA LYS A 322 20.41 8.39 -20.66
C LYS A 322 19.86 8.53 -19.23
N LEU A 323 20.73 8.72 -18.24
CA LEU A 323 20.29 9.02 -16.87
C LEU A 323 19.54 10.36 -16.80
N LYS A 324 20.02 11.39 -17.53
CA LYS A 324 19.31 12.67 -17.63
C LYS A 324 17.95 12.52 -18.29
N GLU A 325 17.84 11.75 -19.36
CA GLU A 325 16.55 11.44 -19.98
C GLU A 325 15.60 10.71 -19.00
N LEU A 326 16.09 9.72 -18.24
CA LEU A 326 15.30 9.03 -17.22
C LEU A 326 14.78 10.01 -16.16
N ARG A 327 15.64 10.92 -15.68
CA ARG A 327 15.27 11.94 -14.68
C ARG A 327 14.23 12.91 -15.23
N GLN A 328 14.33 13.30 -16.50
CA GLN A 328 13.31 14.11 -17.17
C GLN A 328 11.98 13.35 -17.29
N ALA A 329 12.00 12.05 -17.61
CA ALA A 329 10.80 11.23 -17.65
C ALA A 329 10.14 11.10 -16.25
N GLN A 330 10.94 10.95 -15.19
CA GLN A 330 10.47 10.94 -13.80
C GLN A 330 9.81 12.27 -13.41
N LEU A 331 10.45 13.41 -13.74
CA LEU A 331 9.87 14.73 -13.50
C LEU A 331 8.55 14.90 -14.26
N GLN A 332 8.48 14.48 -15.53
CA GLN A 332 7.26 14.60 -16.32
C GLN A 332 6.13 13.75 -15.72
N LYS A 333 6.41 12.52 -15.28
CA LYS A 333 5.43 11.67 -14.61
C LYS A 333 4.93 12.30 -13.31
N TYR A 334 5.82 12.87 -12.51
CA TYR A 334 5.48 13.59 -11.29
C TYR A 334 4.52 14.75 -11.55
N LEU A 335 4.83 15.62 -12.52
CA LEU A 335 3.99 16.76 -12.88
C LEU A 335 2.61 16.34 -13.40
N LEU A 336 2.55 15.36 -14.32
CA LEU A 336 1.28 14.85 -14.86
C LEU A 336 0.39 14.23 -13.77
N THR A 337 1.00 13.55 -12.79
CA THR A 337 0.26 12.96 -11.66
C THR A 337 -0.33 14.05 -10.76
N LEU A 338 0.40 15.14 -10.54
CA LEU A 338 -0.09 16.29 -9.81
C LEU A 338 -1.23 17.02 -10.52
N GLU A 339 -1.14 17.17 -11.85
CA GLU A 339 -2.22 17.72 -12.66
C GLU A 339 -3.49 16.86 -12.58
N ALA A 340 -3.35 15.53 -12.63
CA ALA A 340 -4.46 14.60 -12.41
C ALA A 340 -5.09 14.74 -11.01
N ALA A 341 -4.28 15.11 -10.01
CA ALA A 341 -4.69 15.46 -8.65
C ALA A 341 -5.21 16.90 -8.48
N THR A 342 -5.36 17.69 -9.55
CA THR A 342 -5.79 19.11 -9.52
C THR A 342 -4.79 20.07 -8.84
N VAL A 343 -3.51 19.71 -8.83
CA VAL A 343 -2.39 20.56 -8.43
C VAL A 343 -1.69 21.04 -9.70
N TYR A 344 -2.07 22.23 -10.15
CA TYR A 344 -1.56 22.85 -11.38
C TYR A 344 -0.35 23.74 -11.11
N ASN A 345 0.36 24.13 -12.17
CA ASN A 345 1.48 25.07 -12.16
C ASN A 345 2.67 24.66 -11.28
N ARG A 346 2.73 23.40 -10.82
CA ARG A 346 3.79 22.94 -9.91
C ARG A 346 5.19 23.14 -10.50
N ARG A 347 5.33 23.08 -11.83
CA ARG A 347 6.61 23.30 -12.53
C ARG A 347 7.28 24.63 -12.16
N GLU A 348 6.51 25.68 -11.92
CA GLU A 348 7.01 27.02 -11.56
C GLU A 348 7.46 27.10 -10.10
N GLU A 349 7.00 26.17 -9.26
CA GLU A 349 7.22 26.13 -7.82
C GLU A 349 8.13 24.96 -7.38
N LEU A 350 8.74 24.25 -8.32
CA LEU A 350 9.63 23.13 -8.02
C LEU A 350 10.77 23.60 -7.13
N ASN A 351 11.11 22.77 -6.13
CA ASN A 351 12.29 23.01 -5.32
C ASN A 351 13.54 23.14 -6.23
N PRO A 352 14.35 24.22 -6.12
CA PRO A 352 15.51 24.42 -6.99
C PRO A 352 16.55 23.30 -6.90
N SER A 353 16.73 22.70 -5.71
CA SER A 353 17.66 21.58 -5.53
C SER A 353 17.17 20.32 -6.24
N PHE A 354 15.86 20.17 -6.37
CA PHE A 354 15.24 19.07 -7.10
C PHE A 354 15.40 19.27 -8.61
N LEU A 355 15.16 20.47 -9.14
CA LEU A 355 15.41 20.75 -10.55
C LEU A 355 16.89 20.52 -10.93
N ASP A 356 17.83 20.96 -10.09
CA ASP A 356 19.27 20.77 -10.32
C ASP A 356 19.65 19.28 -10.49
N VAL A 357 19.12 18.38 -9.65
CA VAL A 357 19.43 16.94 -9.78
C VAL A 357 18.73 16.25 -10.95
N ILE A 358 17.72 16.89 -11.56
CA ILE A 358 17.11 16.42 -12.80
C ILE A 358 17.94 16.88 -14.01
N GLU A 359 18.42 18.12 -13.99
CA GLU A 359 19.18 18.70 -15.10
C GLU A 359 20.65 18.25 -15.11
N ASN A 360 21.21 17.98 -13.93
CA ASN A 360 22.60 17.63 -13.68
C ASN A 360 22.72 16.36 -12.80
N PRO A 361 22.16 15.22 -13.23
CA PRO A 361 22.09 14.02 -12.39
C PRO A 361 23.43 13.38 -12.04
#